data_AF-A0A925JBW2-F1
#
_entry.id   AF-A0A925JBW2-F1
#
_cell.length_a   1.000
_cell.length_b   1.000
_cell.length_c   1.000
_cell.angle_alpha   90.00
_cell.angle_beta   90.00
_cell.angle_gamma   90.00
#
_symmetry.space_group_name_H-M   'P 1'
#
loop_
_entity.id
_entity.type
_entity.pdbx_description
1 polymer ?
#
loop_
_entity_poly.entity_id
_entity_poly.type
_entity_poly.pdbx_seq_one_letter_code
_entity_poly.pdbx_strand_id
1 'polypeptide(L)'
;MKKLSFVIVAILSITACSKKNGAVLPSLLEHYPQTWILTYDELPGKYTFLKTNGAVMYRDNVVTSYSMNQLAIDEQCEFEVNTSKTEDGSKVCFTLRLDKNKKIWLGAGKSSNGAEKHMYALNTTSTDPGDGYKFFVHKMPDVKGVKTVALESVTYPGYYISISSPGSQFAQNLVTLQQASSPEKATGWQCR
;
A
#
# COMPACT_ATOMS: atom_id res chain seq x y z
N MET A 1 -7.71 -72.05 -37.70
CA MET A 1 -6.50 -71.37 -37.20
C MET A 1 -6.35 -70.02 -37.90
N LYS A 2 -6.67 -68.91 -37.22
CA LYS A 2 -6.26 -67.54 -37.60
C LYS A 2 -6.04 -66.75 -36.30
N LYS A 3 -4.80 -66.31 -36.08
CA LYS A 3 -4.38 -65.39 -35.01
C LYS A 3 -4.49 -63.96 -35.52
N LEU A 4 -5.08 -63.05 -34.76
CA LEU A 4 -4.90 -61.60 -34.85
C LEU A 4 -5.38 -60.99 -33.52
N SER A 5 -4.47 -60.79 -32.57
CA SER A 5 -3.83 -59.50 -32.23
C SER A 5 -4.77 -58.51 -31.57
N PHE A 6 -4.78 -58.51 -30.23
CA PHE A 6 -5.32 -57.44 -29.40
C PHE A 6 -4.36 -56.25 -29.46
N VAL A 7 -4.81 -55.13 -30.02
CA VAL A 7 -4.15 -53.82 -29.87
C VAL A 7 -4.75 -53.16 -28.64
N ILE A 8 -3.96 -53.07 -27.56
CA ILE A 8 -4.28 -52.24 -26.40
C ILE A 8 -3.96 -50.79 -26.80
N VAL A 9 -4.98 -50.00 -27.10
CA VAL A 9 -4.85 -48.55 -27.21
C VAL A 9 -4.85 -47.99 -25.79
N ALA A 10 -3.67 -47.77 -25.23
CA ALA A 10 -3.52 -46.98 -24.02
C ALA A 10 -3.89 -45.53 -24.35
N ILE A 11 -5.10 -45.12 -23.99
CA ILE A 11 -5.50 -43.72 -23.99
C ILE A 11 -4.74 -43.05 -22.84
N LEU A 12 -3.54 -42.55 -23.16
CA LEU A 12 -2.82 -41.62 -22.30
C LEU A 12 -3.61 -40.30 -22.31
N SER A 13 -4.46 -40.14 -21.30
CA SER A 13 -5.05 -38.86 -20.94
C SER A 13 -3.91 -37.89 -20.62
N ILE A 14 -3.51 -37.11 -21.62
CA ILE A 14 -2.77 -35.87 -21.43
C ILE A 14 -3.71 -34.93 -20.68
N THR A 15 -3.67 -34.99 -19.34
CA THR A 15 -4.05 -33.86 -18.51
C THR A 15 -3.12 -32.73 -18.88
N ALA A 16 -3.59 -31.87 -19.79
CA ALA A 16 -3.03 -30.55 -19.98
C ALA A 16 -3.15 -29.84 -18.62
N CYS A 17 -2.09 -29.91 -17.82
CA CYS A 17 -1.83 -28.91 -16.81
C CYS A 17 -1.75 -27.59 -17.56
N SER A 18 -2.87 -26.86 -17.59
CA SER A 18 -2.89 -25.45 -17.91
C SER A 18 -1.92 -24.78 -16.94
N LYS A 19 -0.67 -24.61 -17.37
CA LYS A 19 0.26 -23.67 -16.77
C LYS A 19 -0.48 -22.34 -16.77
N LYS A 20 -0.98 -21.94 -15.60
CA LYS A 20 -1.28 -20.53 -15.33
C LYS A 20 0.07 -19.82 -15.44
N ASN A 21 0.44 -19.44 -16.64
CA ASN A 21 1.43 -18.39 -16.88
C ASN A 21 0.76 -17.05 -16.53
N GLY A 22 0.32 -16.91 -15.28
CA GLY A 22 0.33 -15.59 -14.67
C GLY A 22 1.80 -15.38 -14.36
N ALA A 23 2.47 -14.47 -15.05
CA ALA A 23 3.79 -14.03 -14.67
C ALA A 23 3.76 -13.82 -13.15
N VAL A 24 4.56 -14.61 -12.41
CA VAL A 24 4.77 -14.39 -10.99
C VAL A 24 5.33 -12.98 -10.92
N LEU A 25 4.48 -12.03 -10.55
CA LEU A 25 4.92 -10.66 -10.35
C LEU A 25 6.05 -10.78 -9.33
N PRO A 26 7.27 -10.31 -9.63
CA PRO A 26 8.33 -10.33 -8.64
C PRO A 26 7.75 -9.68 -7.38
N SER A 27 7.85 -10.36 -6.24
CA SER A 27 7.38 -9.84 -4.97
C SER A 27 8.24 -8.63 -4.65
N LEU A 28 7.86 -7.46 -5.18
CA LEU A 28 8.55 -6.19 -4.91
C LEU A 28 8.64 -6.01 -3.39
N LEU A 29 7.72 -6.59 -2.63
CA LEU A 29 7.66 -6.56 -1.17
C LEU A 29 7.97 -7.92 -0.52
N GLU A 30 8.82 -8.75 -1.13
CA GLU A 30 9.32 -9.98 -0.48
C GLU A 30 9.91 -9.62 0.90
N HIS A 31 9.47 -10.33 1.94
CA HIS A 31 9.82 -10.09 3.35
C HIS A 31 9.33 -8.79 3.98
N TYR A 32 8.45 -8.03 3.32
CA TYR A 32 7.70 -6.97 4.00
C TYR A 32 6.46 -7.59 4.67
N PRO A 33 6.06 -7.10 5.86
CA PRO A 33 4.78 -7.49 6.43
C PRO A 33 3.63 -7.13 5.47
N GLN A 34 2.54 -7.89 5.51
CA GLN A 34 1.36 -7.61 4.68
C GLN A 34 0.37 -6.65 5.36
N THR A 35 0.64 -6.30 6.62
CA THR A 35 -0.03 -5.24 7.38
C THR A 35 1.01 -4.25 7.88
N TRP A 36 0.76 -2.95 7.71
CA TRP A 36 1.67 -1.88 8.09
C TRP A 36 1.01 -0.89 9.02
N ILE A 37 1.72 -0.53 10.10
CA ILE A 37 1.58 0.76 10.76
C ILE A 37 2.68 1.66 10.19
N LEU A 38 2.27 2.68 9.43
CA LEU A 38 3.19 3.63 8.80
C LEU A 38 3.67 4.64 9.83
N THR A 39 4.96 4.59 10.16
CA THR A 39 5.59 5.46 11.16
C THR A 39 6.78 6.25 10.62
N TYR A 40 7.12 7.34 11.28
CA TYR A 40 8.28 8.18 10.96
C TYR A 40 8.95 8.69 12.25
N ASP A 41 10.26 8.49 12.35
CA ASP A 41 11.09 8.83 13.51
C ASP A 41 11.56 10.31 13.45
N GLU A 42 10.66 11.30 13.53
CA GLU A 42 11.04 12.73 13.52
C GLU A 42 11.38 13.29 14.90
N LEU A 43 10.68 12.81 15.93
CA LEU A 43 10.65 13.45 17.24
C LEU A 43 11.41 12.60 18.28
N PRO A 44 12.23 13.22 19.15
CA PRO A 44 12.90 12.49 20.23
C PRO A 44 11.88 11.74 21.11
N GLY A 45 12.03 10.41 21.19
CA GLY A 45 11.17 9.56 22.03
C GLY A 45 9.73 9.41 21.53
N LYS A 46 9.41 9.83 20.29
CA LYS A 46 8.09 9.63 19.68
C LYS A 46 8.18 9.15 18.24
N TYR A 47 7.16 8.42 17.81
CA TYR A 47 6.85 8.14 16.42
C TYR A 47 5.74 9.07 15.94
N THR A 48 5.89 9.66 14.77
CA THR A 48 4.73 10.14 14.01
C THR A 48 4.11 8.96 13.27
N PHE A 49 2.79 8.80 13.28
CA PHE A 49 2.10 7.71 12.60
C PHE A 49 0.89 8.21 11.81
N LEU A 50 0.46 7.43 10.83
CA LEU A 50 -0.73 7.71 10.02
C LEU A 50 -1.97 7.03 10.58
N LYS A 51 -3.08 7.76 10.69
CA LYS A 51 -4.38 7.22 11.13
C LYS A 51 -5.53 7.71 10.26
N THR A 52 -6.58 6.92 10.20
CA THR A 52 -7.86 7.33 9.61
C THR A 52 -8.73 8.01 10.67
N ASN A 53 -9.44 9.08 10.30
CA ASN A 53 -10.58 9.58 11.07
C ASN A 53 -11.70 9.96 10.09
N GLY A 54 -12.72 9.11 10.02
CA GLY A 54 -13.76 9.21 8.99
C GLY A 54 -13.15 9.11 7.59
N ALA A 55 -13.45 10.08 6.73
CA ALA A 55 -13.01 10.08 5.34
C ALA A 55 -11.60 10.65 5.12
N VAL A 56 -10.89 11.01 6.18
CA VAL A 56 -9.67 11.83 6.11
C VAL A 56 -8.52 11.15 6.85
N MET A 57 -7.30 11.34 6.34
CA MET A 57 -6.08 10.82 6.92
C MET A 57 -5.33 11.90 7.71
N TYR A 58 -4.88 11.54 8.90
CA TYR A 58 -4.15 12.41 9.81
C TYR A 58 -2.81 11.80 10.21
N ARG A 59 -1.89 12.69 10.58
CA ARG A 59 -0.68 12.41 11.34
C ARG A 59 -0.99 12.61 12.81
N ASP A 60 -0.42 11.76 13.65
CA ASP A 60 -0.43 11.93 15.09
C ASP A 60 0.88 11.39 15.66
N ASN A 61 1.12 11.60 16.96
CA ASN A 61 2.36 11.19 17.61
C ASN A 61 2.08 10.26 18.78
N VAL A 62 2.93 9.25 18.92
CA VAL A 62 2.91 8.32 20.05
C VAL A 62 4.31 8.17 20.62
N VAL A 63 4.44 7.96 21.93
CA VAL A 63 5.74 7.67 22.55
C VAL A 63 6.31 6.34 22.05
N THR A 64 7.64 6.25 21.87
CA THR A 64 8.26 5.04 21.29
C THR A 64 8.14 3.78 22.14
N SER A 65 7.80 3.92 23.42
CA SER A 65 7.52 2.81 24.35
C SER A 65 6.10 2.26 24.23
N TYR A 66 5.22 2.91 23.47
CA TYR A 66 3.84 2.47 23.30
C TYR A 66 3.77 1.21 22.43
N SER A 67 2.91 0.26 22.80
CA SER A 67 2.76 -1.00 22.06
C SER A 67 2.15 -0.75 20.68
N MET A 68 2.82 -1.20 19.61
CA MET A 68 2.30 -1.11 18.24
C MET A 68 0.98 -1.85 18.06
N ASN A 69 0.81 -3.01 18.71
CA ASN A 69 -0.45 -3.75 18.68
C ASN A 69 -1.58 -2.96 19.34
N GLN A 70 -1.31 -2.29 20.46
CA GLN A 70 -2.31 -1.45 21.12
C GLN A 70 -2.63 -0.21 20.28
N LEU A 71 -1.62 0.38 19.65
CA LEU A 71 -1.79 1.53 18.77
C LEU A 71 -2.73 1.20 17.59
N ALA A 72 -2.52 0.06 16.95
CA ALA A 72 -3.39 -0.44 15.88
C ALA A 72 -4.85 -0.61 16.34
N ILE A 73 -5.06 -1.03 17.60
CA ILE A 73 -6.38 -1.21 18.19
C ILE A 73 -7.05 0.14 18.44
N ASP A 74 -6.34 1.06 19.10
CA ASP A 74 -6.90 2.30 19.60
C ASP A 74 -7.10 3.34 18.49
N GLU A 75 -6.19 3.38 17.52
CA GLU A 75 -6.09 4.49 16.56
C GLU A 75 -6.50 4.14 15.13
N GLN A 76 -6.83 2.87 14.84
CA GLN A 76 -7.18 2.42 13.49
C GLN A 76 -6.12 2.83 12.45
N CYS A 77 -4.87 2.46 12.73
CA CYS A 77 -3.69 2.86 11.97
C CYS A 77 -2.92 1.69 11.33
N GLU A 78 -3.49 0.48 11.36
CA GLU A 78 -2.92 -0.69 10.69
C GLU A 78 -3.59 -0.90 9.33
N PHE A 79 -2.79 -0.99 8.28
CA PHE A 79 -3.24 -1.06 6.90
C PHE A 79 -2.81 -2.38 6.27
N GLU A 80 -3.76 -3.11 5.70
CA GLU A 80 -3.45 -4.22 4.81
C GLU A 80 -2.92 -3.68 3.48
N VAL A 81 -1.84 -4.29 3.01
CA VAL A 81 -1.18 -3.94 1.75
C VAL A 81 -1.28 -5.12 0.80
N ASN A 82 -1.85 -4.88 -0.37
CA ASN A 82 -1.98 -5.90 -1.42
C ASN A 82 -1.33 -5.44 -2.71
N THR A 83 -0.75 -6.39 -3.44
CA THR A 83 -0.27 -6.18 -4.80
C THR A 83 -1.47 -5.99 -5.74
N SER A 84 -1.37 -5.00 -6.63
CA SER A 84 -2.35 -4.69 -7.66
C SER A 84 -1.64 -4.27 -8.96
N LYS A 85 -2.41 -3.80 -9.93
CA LYS A 85 -1.91 -3.17 -11.15
C LYS A 85 -2.62 -1.85 -11.39
N THR A 86 -1.95 -0.96 -12.12
CA THR A 86 -2.57 0.25 -12.69
C THR A 86 -3.77 -0.14 -13.55
N GLU A 87 -4.71 0.78 -13.77
CA GLU A 87 -5.95 0.51 -14.52
C GLU A 87 -5.69 0.04 -15.96
N ASP A 88 -4.61 0.54 -16.58
CA ASP A 88 -4.14 0.10 -17.90
C ASP A 88 -3.44 -1.29 -17.87
N GLY A 89 -3.28 -1.89 -16.69
CA GLY A 89 -2.66 -3.18 -16.45
C GLY A 89 -1.13 -3.21 -16.66
N SER A 90 -0.50 -2.06 -16.92
CA SER A 90 0.88 -1.98 -17.40
C SER A 90 1.93 -2.06 -16.30
N LYS A 91 1.62 -1.57 -15.09
CA LYS A 91 2.57 -1.48 -13.97
C LYS A 91 2.04 -2.15 -12.71
N VAL A 92 2.95 -2.76 -11.96
CA VAL A 92 2.67 -3.25 -10.61
C VAL A 92 2.57 -2.06 -9.66
N CYS A 93 1.56 -2.06 -8.81
CA CYS A 93 1.34 -1.06 -7.76
C CYS A 93 0.68 -1.73 -6.55
N PHE A 94 0.36 -0.96 -5.52
CA PHE A 94 -0.14 -1.49 -4.26
C PHE A 94 -1.35 -0.70 -3.79
N THR A 95 -2.31 -1.41 -3.23
CA THR A 95 -3.43 -0.81 -2.52
C THR A 95 -3.19 -0.90 -1.02
N LEU A 96 -3.59 0.14 -0.29
CA LEU A 96 -3.60 0.15 1.16
C LEU A 96 -5.04 0.34 1.64
N ARG A 97 -5.50 -0.50 2.57
CA ARG A 97 -6.83 -0.38 3.19
C ARG A 97 -6.78 -0.70 4.67
N LEU A 98 -7.66 -0.11 5.46
CA LEU A 98 -7.68 -0.32 6.91
C LEU A 98 -7.88 -1.80 7.24
N ASP A 99 -7.03 -2.36 8.10
CA ASP A 99 -7.01 -3.80 8.37
C ASP A 99 -8.33 -4.27 9.00
N LYS A 100 -8.78 -3.59 10.06
CA LYS A 100 -10.03 -3.94 10.75
C LYS A 100 -11.30 -3.62 9.97
N ASN A 101 -11.22 -2.76 8.96
CA ASN A 101 -12.35 -2.44 8.08
C ASN A 101 -11.89 -2.34 6.63
N LYS A 102 -11.89 -3.51 5.97
CA LYS A 102 -11.45 -3.71 4.58
C LYS A 102 -12.30 -2.94 3.53
N LYS A 103 -13.32 -2.18 3.95
CA LYS A 103 -14.07 -1.26 3.08
C LYS A 103 -13.44 0.13 3.01
N ILE A 104 -12.53 0.46 3.93
CA ILE A 104 -11.87 1.78 3.98
C ILE A 104 -10.54 1.73 3.24
N TRP A 105 -10.48 2.38 2.08
CA TRP A 105 -9.30 2.43 1.22
C TRP A 105 -8.59 3.77 1.31
N LEU A 106 -7.26 3.73 1.36
CA LEU A 106 -6.44 4.92 1.35
C LEU A 106 -6.28 5.39 -0.09
N GLY A 107 -6.44 6.68 -0.33
CA GLY A 107 -6.26 7.27 -1.64
C GLY A 107 -5.77 8.71 -1.57
N ALA A 108 -5.43 9.25 -2.74
CA ALA A 108 -4.89 10.58 -2.91
C ALA A 108 -5.80 11.43 -3.79
N GLY A 109 -6.04 12.68 -3.40
CA GLY A 109 -6.98 13.57 -4.08
C GLY A 109 -6.54 15.01 -4.03
N LYS A 110 -7.14 15.84 -4.89
CA LYS A 110 -7.03 17.29 -4.74
C LYS A 110 -7.68 17.70 -3.43
N SER A 111 -7.02 18.58 -2.69
CA SER A 111 -7.62 19.30 -1.58
C SER A 111 -8.81 20.15 -2.07
N SER A 112 -9.65 20.61 -1.14
CA SER A 112 -10.81 21.46 -1.46
C SER A 112 -10.44 22.80 -2.11
N ASN A 113 -9.24 23.32 -1.86
CA ASN A 113 -8.71 24.52 -2.50
C ASN A 113 -8.03 24.25 -3.86
N GLY A 114 -7.92 22.98 -4.29
CA GLY A 114 -7.28 22.55 -5.53
C GLY A 114 -5.75 22.64 -5.60
N ALA A 115 -5.11 23.42 -4.72
CA ALA A 115 -3.67 23.69 -4.72
C ALA A 115 -2.84 22.50 -4.22
N GLU A 116 -3.36 21.74 -3.26
CA GLU A 116 -2.63 20.69 -2.57
C GLU A 116 -3.15 19.30 -2.97
N LYS A 117 -2.43 18.26 -2.54
CA LYS A 117 -2.82 16.86 -2.70
C LYS A 117 -2.89 16.26 -1.31
N HIS A 118 -4.05 15.74 -0.94
CA HIS A 118 -4.31 15.20 0.40
C HIS A 118 -4.56 13.71 0.31
N MET A 119 -4.24 13.01 1.40
CA MET A 119 -4.68 11.64 1.59
C MET A 119 -6.10 11.61 2.15
N TYR A 120 -6.90 10.66 1.68
CA TYR A 120 -8.25 10.41 2.17
C TYR A 120 -8.45 8.90 2.42
N ALA A 121 -9.54 8.57 3.10
CA ALA A 121 -9.91 7.22 3.47
C ALA A 121 -11.36 6.96 3.02
N LEU A 122 -11.59 6.37 1.85
CA LEU A 122 -12.95 6.16 1.35
C LEU A 122 -13.51 4.83 1.81
N ASN A 123 -14.72 4.86 2.39
CA ASN A 123 -15.53 3.66 2.58
C ASN A 123 -16.25 3.28 1.27
N THR A 124 -15.91 2.13 0.70
CA THR A 124 -16.56 1.60 -0.51
C THR A 124 -16.64 0.07 -0.47
N THR A 125 -17.61 -0.48 -1.18
CA THR A 125 -17.77 -1.92 -1.38
C THR A 125 -16.98 -2.44 -2.58
N SER A 126 -16.33 -1.56 -3.36
CA SER A 126 -15.46 -2.00 -4.46
C SER A 126 -14.26 -2.79 -3.92
N THR A 127 -13.89 -3.85 -4.64
CA THR A 127 -12.68 -4.63 -4.36
C THR A 127 -11.43 -4.03 -5.01
N ASP A 128 -11.61 -3.13 -5.99
CA ASP A 128 -10.57 -2.29 -6.56
C ASP A 128 -11.18 -0.90 -6.83
N PRO A 129 -10.91 0.10 -5.97
CA PRO A 129 -11.50 1.43 -6.10
C PRO A 129 -10.83 2.31 -7.17
N GLY A 130 -9.85 1.79 -7.91
CA GLY A 130 -9.21 2.48 -9.03
C GLY A 130 -7.88 3.16 -8.68
N ASP A 131 -7.24 3.77 -9.68
CA ASP A 131 -5.86 4.29 -9.56
C ASP A 131 -5.70 5.45 -8.57
N GLY A 132 -6.80 6.10 -8.14
CA GLY A 132 -6.83 7.08 -7.06
C GLY A 132 -6.44 6.52 -5.68
N TYR A 133 -6.42 5.19 -5.56
CA TYR A 133 -6.23 4.45 -4.31
C TYR A 133 -5.02 3.51 -4.36
N LYS A 134 -4.21 3.67 -5.41
CA LYS A 134 -3.04 2.84 -5.67
C LYS A 134 -1.78 3.67 -5.54
N PHE A 135 -0.74 3.00 -5.07
CA PHE A 135 0.56 3.60 -4.83
C PHE A 135 1.66 2.77 -5.47
N PHE A 136 2.65 3.42 -6.06
CA PHE A 136 3.94 2.78 -6.28
C PHE A 136 4.69 2.78 -4.96
N VAL A 137 5.18 1.61 -4.57
CA VAL A 137 5.98 1.43 -3.36
C VAL A 137 7.45 1.39 -3.76
N HIS A 138 8.23 2.33 -3.25
CA HIS A 138 9.66 2.41 -3.48
C HIS A 138 10.38 2.00 -2.21
N LYS A 139 11.26 0.99 -2.29
CA LYS A 139 12.08 0.58 -1.15
C LYS A 139 13.07 1.68 -0.81
N MET A 140 13.20 1.96 0.49
CA MET A 140 14.16 2.90 1.04
C MET A 140 15.16 2.14 1.94
N PRO A 141 16.31 2.74 2.29
CA PRO A 141 17.19 2.17 3.31
C PRO A 141 16.42 1.94 4.63
N ASP A 142 16.63 0.77 5.24
CA ASP A 142 16.02 0.44 6.52
C ASP A 142 16.49 1.41 7.61
N VAL A 143 15.55 1.88 8.44
CA VAL A 143 15.86 2.80 9.57
C VAL A 143 15.76 2.01 10.86
N LYS A 144 16.88 1.91 11.58
CA LYS A 144 17.00 1.13 12.84
C LYS A 144 16.51 -0.32 12.70
N GLY A 145 16.81 -0.95 11.57
CA GLY A 145 16.42 -2.33 11.27
C GLY A 145 14.95 -2.51 10.85
N VAL A 146 14.19 -1.42 10.68
CA VAL A 146 12.80 -1.46 10.23
C VAL A 146 12.72 -1.16 8.74
N LYS A 147 11.96 -1.98 8.00
CA LYS A 147 11.71 -1.80 6.58
C LYS A 147 11.07 -0.45 6.32
N THR A 148 11.57 0.28 5.32
CA THR A 148 11.16 1.66 5.04
C THR A 148 10.80 1.83 3.57
N VAL A 149 9.74 2.60 3.29
CA VAL A 149 9.25 2.84 1.93
C VAL A 149 8.89 4.29 1.68
N ALA A 150 9.00 4.72 0.43
CA ALA A 150 8.30 5.91 -0.07
C ALA A 150 7.05 5.46 -0.85
N LEU A 151 5.93 6.15 -0.64
CA LEU A 151 4.63 5.82 -1.23
C LEU A 151 4.23 6.90 -2.22
N GLU A 152 4.38 6.62 -3.51
CA GLU A 152 4.04 7.53 -4.61
C GLU A 152 2.62 7.28 -5.09
N SER A 153 1.82 8.32 -5.31
CA SER A 153 0.48 8.15 -5.89
C SER A 153 0.57 7.72 -7.35
N VAL A 154 -0.21 6.70 -7.73
CA VAL A 154 -0.38 6.34 -9.15
C VAL A 154 -1.07 7.47 -9.93
N THR A 155 -2.09 8.09 -9.34
CA THR A 155 -2.86 9.19 -9.96
C THR A 155 -2.07 10.50 -10.06
N TYR A 156 -1.14 10.73 -9.13
CA TYR A 156 -0.28 11.92 -9.13
C TYR A 156 1.21 11.51 -9.14
N PRO A 157 1.76 11.13 -10.31
CA PRO A 157 3.18 10.78 -10.41
C PRO A 157 4.10 11.90 -9.89
N GLY A 158 5.14 11.52 -9.16
CA GLY A 158 6.07 12.42 -8.47
C GLY A 158 5.55 12.99 -7.14
N TYR A 159 4.33 12.65 -6.71
CA TYR A 159 3.78 13.06 -5.42
C TYR A 159 3.76 11.88 -4.44
N TYR A 160 4.34 12.11 -3.25
CA TYR A 160 4.55 11.07 -2.24
C TYR A 160 3.87 11.45 -0.92
N ILE A 161 3.35 10.45 -0.20
CA ILE A 161 2.81 10.66 1.16
C ILE A 161 3.88 11.28 2.05
N SER A 162 3.57 12.40 2.70
CA SER A 162 4.57 13.24 3.37
C SER A 162 4.21 13.59 4.82
N ILE A 163 5.25 13.85 5.60
CA ILE A 163 5.15 14.50 6.92
C ILE A 163 5.05 16.02 6.85
N SER A 164 5.10 16.63 5.67
CA SER A 164 4.93 18.08 5.55
C SER A 164 3.52 18.51 5.93
N SER A 165 3.45 19.61 6.68
CA SER A 165 2.18 20.26 7.00
C SER A 165 1.52 20.83 5.75
N PRO A 166 0.18 20.78 5.67
CA PRO A 166 -0.56 21.49 4.62
C PRO A 166 -0.46 23.00 4.81
N GLY A 167 -0.97 23.75 3.84
CA GLY A 167 -1.18 25.19 3.94
C GLY A 167 -1.99 25.59 5.19
N SER A 168 -1.82 26.85 5.62
CA SER A 168 -2.37 27.36 6.89
C SER A 168 -3.90 27.29 7.03
N GLN A 169 -4.63 27.13 5.94
CA GLN A 169 -6.08 26.98 5.92
C GLN A 169 -6.58 25.58 6.33
N PHE A 170 -5.66 24.64 6.54
CA PHE A 170 -5.97 23.26 6.88
C PHE A 170 -5.45 22.89 8.28
N ALA A 171 -6.05 21.85 8.86
CA ALA A 171 -5.52 21.26 10.08
C ALA A 171 -4.08 20.78 9.84
N GLN A 172 -3.15 21.26 10.66
CA GLN A 172 -1.71 21.13 10.41
C GLN A 172 -1.19 19.69 10.49
N ASN A 173 -2.01 18.77 11.01
CA ASN A 173 -1.72 17.36 11.06
C ASN A 173 -2.41 16.54 9.95
N LEU A 174 -3.10 17.16 8.99
CA LEU A 174 -3.58 16.42 7.82
C LEU A 174 -2.41 15.82 7.05
N VAL A 175 -2.65 14.64 6.47
CA VAL A 175 -1.66 13.99 5.61
C VAL A 175 -1.76 14.57 4.21
N THR A 176 -0.64 15.10 3.73
CA THR A 176 -0.50 15.62 2.37
C THR A 176 0.39 14.71 1.54
N LEU A 177 0.30 14.87 0.22
CA LEU A 177 1.32 14.41 -0.70
C LEU A 177 2.16 15.59 -1.15
N GLN A 178 3.47 15.41 -1.13
CA GLN A 178 4.43 16.41 -1.57
C GLN A 178 5.16 15.94 -2.81
N GLN A 179 5.48 16.89 -3.68
CA GLN A 179 6.27 16.60 -4.86
C GLN A 179 7.72 16.33 -4.46
N ALA A 180 8.32 15.27 -5.00
CA ALA A 180 9.75 15.00 -4.87
C ALA A 180 10.33 14.64 -6.24
N SER A 181 11.61 14.98 -6.46
CA SER A 181 12.28 14.66 -7.73
C SER A 181 12.66 13.18 -7.85
N SER A 182 12.67 12.45 -6.72
CA SER A 182 12.92 11.01 -6.66
C SER A 182 12.40 10.44 -5.33
N PRO A 183 12.18 9.11 -5.23
CA PRO A 183 11.73 8.47 -3.99
C PRO A 183 12.66 8.72 -2.80
N GLU A 184 13.97 8.81 -3.02
CA GLU A 184 14.98 9.01 -1.97
C GLU A 184 14.88 10.38 -1.31
N LYS A 185 14.23 11.35 -1.97
CA LYS A 185 13.97 12.69 -1.42
C LYS A 185 12.57 12.83 -0.81
N ALA A 186 11.75 11.79 -0.89
CA ALA A 186 10.44 11.76 -0.25
C ALA A 186 10.55 11.34 1.23
N THR A 187 9.44 11.47 1.97
CA THR A 187 9.35 10.89 3.32
C THR A 187 9.44 9.36 3.23
N GLY A 188 10.43 8.78 3.92
CA GLY A 188 10.55 7.34 4.12
C GLY A 188 9.73 6.88 5.32
N TRP A 189 8.64 6.17 5.08
CA TRP A 189 7.77 5.60 6.11
C TRP A 189 8.26 4.21 6.53
N GLN A 190 8.48 4.02 7.82
CA GLN A 190 8.78 2.72 8.40
C GLN A 190 7.51 1.86 8.46
N CYS A 191 7.59 0.65 7.92
CA CYS A 191 6.53 -0.37 7.91
C CYS A 191 6.67 -1.23 9.18
N ARG A 192 5.96 -0.86 10.25
CA ARG A 192 5.95 -1.60 11.53
C ARG A 192 4.77 -2.54 11.64
#